data_AF-A0A7R9SV71-F1
#
_entry.id   AF-A0A7R9SV71-F1
#
_cell.length_a   1.000
_cell.length_b   1.000
_cell.length_c   1.000
_cell.angle_alpha   90.00
_cell.angle_beta   90.00
_cell.angle_gamma   90.00
#
_symmetry.space_group_name_H-M   'P 1'
#
loop_
_entity.id
_entity.type
_entity.pdbx_description
1 polymer ?
#
loop_
_entity_poly.entity_id
_entity_poly.type
_entity_poly.pdbx_seq_one_letter_code
_entity_poly.pdbx_strand_id
1 'polypeptide(L)'
;VDTAVLSMSVGIICHLVFSSIVFVLTEDCGGFLDKTKGFFHTPNFPNRFDTPLKCKWVIEAHHGKKIVLYFTQLYLREGLTAESYAFYSDESLHLGRVDLGSISANSNSTSLWVEQPVLVIRLALKTSEGVNLRVRDHLLEVYGFNMTYEMTVPEAGPRRDACHMAACSYTGNYLASDDFR
;
A
#
# COMPACT_ATOMS: atom_id res chain seq x y z
N VAL A 1 -38.02 42.59 -19.73
CA VAL A 1 -38.11 42.48 -18.26
C VAL A 1 -38.49 41.06 -17.84
N ASP A 2 -37.62 40.08 -17.68
CA ASP A 2 -36.33 39.71 -18.28
C ASP A 2 -36.13 38.24 -17.93
N THR A 3 -36.37 37.33 -18.89
CA THR A 3 -36.10 35.88 -18.73
C THR A 3 -34.60 35.57 -18.69
N ALA A 4 -33.75 36.59 -18.85
CA ALA A 4 -32.29 36.50 -18.70
C ALA A 4 -31.83 36.53 -17.22
N VAL A 5 -32.63 37.04 -16.28
CA VAL A 5 -32.21 37.19 -14.87
C VAL A 5 -32.25 35.85 -14.11
N LEU A 6 -33.14 34.92 -14.47
CA LEU A 6 -33.17 33.57 -13.88
C LEU A 6 -32.06 32.64 -14.41
N SER A 7 -31.50 32.93 -15.59
CA SER A 7 -30.39 32.16 -16.17
C SER A 7 -29.03 32.53 -15.56
N MET A 8 -28.89 33.74 -15.01
CA MET A 8 -27.63 34.23 -14.46
C MET A 8 -27.42 33.80 -13.00
N SER A 9 -28.49 33.57 -12.24
CA SER A 9 -28.42 33.10 -10.85
C SER A 9 -28.04 31.61 -10.74
N VAL A 10 -28.48 30.76 -11.68
CA VAL A 10 -28.13 29.32 -11.70
C VAL A 10 -26.64 29.10 -12.01
N GLY A 11 -26.08 29.89 -12.95
CA GLY A 11 -24.66 29.80 -13.32
C GLY A 11 -23.72 30.19 -12.19
N ILE A 12 -24.03 31.26 -11.44
CA ILE A 12 -23.21 31.72 -10.32
C ILE A 12 -23.26 30.73 -9.14
N ILE A 13 -24.43 30.15 -8.85
CA ILE A 13 -24.55 29.09 -7.83
C ILE A 13 -23.73 27.87 -8.25
N CYS A 14 -23.74 27.50 -9.53
CA CYS A 14 -22.92 26.38 -10.04
C CYS A 14 -21.40 26.67 -9.91
N HIS A 15 -20.95 27.89 -10.22
CA HIS A 15 -19.55 28.30 -10.05
C HIS A 15 -19.10 28.40 -8.58
N LEU A 16 -19.98 28.85 -7.67
CA LEU A 16 -19.66 28.95 -6.25
C LEU A 16 -19.67 27.57 -5.56
N VAL A 17 -20.56 26.67 -5.98
CA VAL A 17 -20.53 25.26 -5.54
C VAL A 17 -19.27 24.56 -6.08
N PHE A 18 -18.79 24.91 -7.29
CA PHE A 18 -17.52 24.41 -7.83
C PHE A 18 -16.26 24.97 -7.14
N SER A 19 -16.33 26.16 -6.52
CA SER A 19 -15.19 26.74 -5.80
C SER A 19 -15.11 26.32 -4.33
N SER A 20 -16.22 25.87 -3.74
CA SER A 20 -16.26 25.43 -2.33
C SER A 20 -16.43 23.91 -2.15
N ILE A 21 -16.72 23.16 -3.21
CA ILE A 21 -16.37 21.74 -3.25
C ILE A 21 -14.88 21.69 -3.63
N VAL A 22 -14.04 21.99 -2.64
CA VAL A 22 -12.81 21.22 -2.52
C VAL A 22 -13.31 19.78 -2.48
N PHE A 23 -13.19 19.05 -3.59
CA PHE A 23 -13.14 17.61 -3.53
C PHE A 23 -12.01 17.36 -2.53
N VAL A 24 -12.37 17.06 -1.29
CA VAL A 24 -11.48 16.31 -0.42
C VAL A 24 -11.36 15.01 -1.18
N LEU A 25 -10.32 14.93 -2.02
CA LEU A 25 -9.81 13.64 -2.46
C LEU A 25 -9.36 13.01 -1.15
N THR A 26 -10.27 12.33 -0.48
CA THR A 26 -9.87 11.20 0.33
C THR A 26 -9.16 10.32 -0.68
N GLU A 27 -7.83 10.44 -0.76
CA GLU A 27 -7.02 9.47 -1.47
C GLU A 27 -7.32 8.14 -0.77
N ASP A 28 -8.27 7.39 -1.31
CA ASP A 28 -8.52 6.02 -0.90
C ASP A 28 -7.18 5.31 -1.08
N CYS A 29 -6.55 5.00 0.05
CA CYS A 29 -5.25 4.39 0.05
C CYS A 29 -5.35 2.97 -0.52
N GLY A 30 -4.45 2.64 -1.44
CA GLY A 30 -4.58 1.39 -2.18
C GLY A 30 -4.34 1.57 -3.67
N GLY A 31 -4.78 0.59 -4.44
CA GLY A 31 -4.74 0.63 -5.89
C GLY A 31 -4.41 -0.72 -6.52
N PHE A 32 -4.55 -0.75 -7.83
CA PHE A 32 -4.12 -1.86 -8.66
C PHE A 32 -2.69 -1.60 -9.17
N LEU A 33 -1.83 -2.61 -9.08
CA LEU A 33 -0.39 -2.52 -9.34
C LEU A 33 -0.01 -3.61 -10.36
N ASP A 34 0.36 -3.17 -11.57
CA ASP A 34 0.63 -4.05 -12.72
C ASP A 34 2.08 -3.96 -13.23
N LYS A 35 2.89 -3.02 -12.72
CA LYS A 35 4.27 -2.86 -13.15
C LYS A 35 5.10 -4.06 -12.71
N THR A 36 6.07 -4.48 -13.50
CA THR A 36 6.94 -5.63 -13.15
C THR A 36 7.75 -5.44 -11.86
N LYS A 37 7.89 -4.20 -11.39
CA LYS A 37 8.51 -3.84 -10.12
C LYS A 37 7.98 -2.48 -9.68
N GLY A 38 7.88 -2.26 -8.37
CA GLY A 38 7.42 -1.00 -7.82
C GLY A 38 7.38 -1.02 -6.29
N PHE A 39 6.85 0.05 -5.72
CA PHE A 39 6.65 0.16 -4.28
C PHE A 39 5.27 0.76 -4.00
N PHE A 40 4.78 0.55 -2.78
CA PHE A 40 3.55 1.14 -2.28
C PHE A 40 3.68 1.35 -0.78
N HIS A 41 2.98 2.35 -0.28
CA HIS A 41 3.13 2.79 1.09
C HIS A 41 1.79 3.20 1.70
N THR A 42 1.76 3.27 3.03
CA THR A 42 0.66 3.93 3.74
C THR A 42 0.62 5.43 3.41
N PRO A 43 -0.55 6.09 3.50
CA PRO A 43 -0.63 7.54 3.39
C PRO A 43 0.35 8.22 4.34
N ASN A 44 0.91 9.35 3.89
CA ASN A 44 1.83 10.20 4.66
C ASN A 44 3.13 9.55 5.15
N PHE A 45 3.45 8.29 4.80
CA PHE A 45 4.69 7.63 5.18
C PHE A 45 5.92 8.54 4.93
N PRO A 46 6.85 8.72 5.89
CA PRO A 46 6.97 8.04 7.19
C PRO A 46 6.21 8.69 8.36
N ASN A 47 5.39 9.71 8.11
CA ASN A 47 4.66 10.47 9.12
C ASN A 47 3.32 9.81 9.51
N ARG A 48 2.72 10.31 10.59
CA ARG A 48 1.39 9.86 11.06
C ARG A 48 0.33 10.01 9.96
N PHE A 49 -0.59 9.06 9.93
CA PHE A 49 -1.78 9.04 9.08
C PHE A 49 -3.04 9.06 9.93
N ASP A 50 -4.13 9.55 9.35
CA ASP A 50 -5.43 9.59 10.02
C ASP A 50 -6.03 8.19 10.13
N THR A 51 -6.80 7.96 11.20
CA THR A 51 -7.52 6.71 11.44
C THR A 51 -8.99 6.99 11.76
N PRO A 52 -9.93 6.07 11.44
CA PRO A 52 -9.72 4.71 10.94
C PRO A 52 -9.19 4.68 9.49
N LEU A 53 -8.32 3.72 9.21
CA LEU A 53 -7.67 3.57 7.89
C LEU A 53 -8.00 2.20 7.31
N LYS A 54 -8.46 2.16 6.07
CA LYS A 54 -8.72 0.93 5.32
C LYS A 54 -8.12 1.06 3.92
N CYS A 55 -7.09 0.26 3.65
CA CYS A 55 -6.42 0.27 2.35
C CYS A 55 -6.44 -1.11 1.72
N LYS A 56 -6.45 -1.14 0.38
CA LYS A 56 -6.35 -2.37 -0.40
C LYS A 56 -5.43 -2.19 -1.60
N TRP A 57 -4.36 -2.98 -1.66
CA TRP A 57 -3.49 -3.06 -2.83
C TRP A 57 -3.67 -4.43 -3.50
N VAL A 58 -3.82 -4.42 -4.82
CA VAL A 58 -3.93 -5.62 -5.65
C VAL A 58 -2.75 -5.61 -6.62
N ILE A 59 -1.88 -6.61 -6.50
CA ILE A 59 -0.73 -6.79 -7.40
C ILE A 59 -1.04 -7.99 -8.28
N GLU A 60 -1.05 -7.79 -9.60
CA GLU A 60 -1.31 -8.85 -10.57
C GLU A 60 -0.07 -9.09 -11.43
N ALA A 61 0.49 -10.30 -11.32
CA ALA A 61 1.65 -10.72 -12.07
C ALA A 61 1.33 -10.89 -13.57
N HIS A 62 2.26 -10.46 -14.40
CA HIS A 62 2.25 -10.83 -15.81
C HIS A 62 2.34 -12.35 -16.01
N HIS A 63 1.85 -12.82 -17.15
CA HIS A 63 1.85 -14.23 -17.49
C HIS A 63 3.24 -14.88 -17.33
N GLY A 64 3.29 -16.01 -16.61
CA GLY A 64 4.51 -16.76 -16.36
C GLY A 64 5.44 -16.16 -15.28
N LYS A 65 4.99 -15.14 -14.55
CA LYS A 65 5.73 -14.55 -13.42
C LYS A 65 5.06 -14.88 -12.08
N LYS A 66 5.85 -14.76 -11.01
CA LYS A 66 5.44 -14.85 -9.60
C LYS A 66 5.70 -13.51 -8.91
N ILE A 67 5.01 -13.25 -7.81
CA ILE A 67 5.15 -12.01 -7.05
C ILE A 67 6.05 -12.27 -5.84
N VAL A 68 7.03 -11.41 -5.65
CA VAL A 68 7.80 -11.31 -4.40
C VAL A 68 7.52 -9.95 -3.79
N LEU A 69 7.06 -9.97 -2.54
CA LEU A 69 6.89 -8.77 -1.73
C LEU A 69 8.05 -8.68 -0.73
N TYR A 70 8.73 -7.55 -0.69
CA TYR A 70 9.83 -7.27 0.23
C TYR A 70 9.38 -6.29 1.31
N PHE A 71 9.62 -6.62 2.57
CA PHE A 71 9.25 -5.80 3.73
C PHE A 71 10.32 -4.74 4.01
N THR A 72 10.57 -3.90 3.00
CA THR A 72 11.70 -2.97 2.95
C THR A 72 11.67 -1.93 4.07
N GLN A 73 10.50 -1.34 4.33
CA GLN A 73 10.26 -0.44 5.46
C GLN A 73 8.90 -0.75 6.09
N LEU A 74 8.86 -1.61 7.11
CA LEU A 74 7.63 -2.00 7.81
C LEU A 74 7.71 -1.65 9.30
N TYR A 75 6.82 -0.78 9.76
CA TYR A 75 6.76 -0.34 11.16
C TYR A 75 5.46 -0.74 11.87
N LEU A 76 4.48 -1.29 11.14
CA LEU A 76 3.22 -1.76 11.71
C LEU A 76 3.40 -3.10 12.44
N ARG A 77 2.93 -3.16 13.68
CA ARG A 77 2.86 -4.39 14.48
C ARG A 77 1.70 -5.30 14.11
N GLU A 78 0.63 -4.73 13.56
CA GLU A 78 -0.63 -5.43 13.26
C GLU A 78 -1.46 -4.67 12.22
N GLY A 79 -2.58 -5.28 11.81
CA GLY A 79 -3.57 -4.68 10.91
C GLY A 79 -3.30 -4.90 9.43
N LEU A 80 -2.18 -5.52 9.06
CA LEU A 80 -1.82 -5.84 7.69
C LEU A 80 -1.99 -7.35 7.42
N THR A 81 -2.74 -7.72 6.39
CA THR A 81 -2.98 -9.11 5.99
C THR A 81 -2.73 -9.31 4.50
N ALA A 82 -2.31 -10.52 4.12
CA ALA A 82 -2.07 -10.89 2.73
C ALA A 82 -2.86 -12.13 2.32
N GLU A 83 -3.40 -12.11 1.12
CA GLU A 83 -4.13 -13.20 0.48
C GLU A 83 -3.66 -13.32 -0.96
N SER A 84 -3.64 -14.53 -1.51
CA SER A 84 -3.40 -14.71 -2.95
C SER A 84 -4.57 -15.39 -3.64
N TYR A 85 -4.67 -15.17 -4.95
CA TYR A 85 -5.76 -15.68 -5.78
C TYR A 85 -5.25 -16.19 -7.12
N ALA A 86 -5.84 -17.29 -7.60
CA ALA A 86 -5.63 -17.78 -8.96
C ALA A 86 -6.26 -16.82 -10.00
N PHE A 87 -7.36 -16.17 -9.63
CA PHE A 87 -8.02 -15.11 -10.39
C PHE A 87 -8.74 -14.17 -9.41
N TYR A 88 -8.67 -12.86 -9.65
CA TYR A 88 -9.33 -11.86 -8.83
C TYR A 88 -9.82 -10.72 -9.70
N SER A 89 -11.14 -10.50 -9.71
CA SER A 89 -11.74 -9.30 -10.29
C SER A 89 -12.14 -8.33 -9.18
N ASP A 90 -12.85 -8.86 -8.18
CA ASP A 90 -13.32 -8.12 -7.02
C ASP A 90 -13.61 -9.08 -5.84
N GLU A 91 -14.25 -8.56 -4.78
CA GLU A 91 -14.60 -9.34 -3.58
C GLU A 91 -15.67 -10.42 -3.83
N SER A 92 -16.47 -10.29 -4.88
CA SER A 92 -17.55 -11.23 -5.21
C SER A 92 -17.11 -12.24 -6.29
N LEU A 93 -16.18 -11.84 -7.15
CA LEU A 93 -15.68 -12.65 -8.26
C LEU A 93 -14.17 -12.88 -8.14
N HIS A 94 -13.84 -13.96 -7.43
CA HIS A 94 -12.47 -14.41 -7.23
C HIS A 94 -12.39 -15.94 -7.17
N LEU A 95 -11.23 -16.52 -7.49
CA LEU A 95 -11.01 -17.96 -7.49
C LEU A 95 -9.68 -18.34 -6.85
N GLY A 96 -9.67 -19.49 -6.20
CA GLY A 96 -8.45 -20.09 -5.64
C GLY A 96 -7.83 -19.29 -4.49
N ARG A 97 -8.64 -18.61 -3.67
CA ARG A 97 -8.15 -17.83 -2.51
C ARG A 97 -7.26 -18.69 -1.60
N VAL A 98 -6.07 -18.18 -1.29
CA VAL A 98 -5.16 -18.71 -0.27
C VAL A 98 -4.89 -17.61 0.75
N ASP A 99 -5.14 -17.90 2.02
CA ASP A 99 -4.80 -16.99 3.12
C ASP A 99 -3.31 -17.12 3.45
N LEU A 100 -2.56 -16.02 3.34
CA LEU A 100 -1.12 -15.97 3.64
C LEU A 100 -0.86 -15.43 5.05
N GLY A 101 -1.91 -15.03 5.78
CA GLY A 101 -1.84 -14.60 7.17
C GLY A 101 -1.52 -13.11 7.36
N SER A 102 -1.10 -12.78 8.59
CA SER A 102 -0.79 -11.42 9.01
C SER A 102 0.68 -11.07 8.77
N ILE A 103 0.93 -9.84 8.33
CA ILE A 103 2.26 -9.27 8.16
C ILE A 103 2.50 -8.27 9.29
N SER A 104 3.66 -8.36 9.93
CA SER A 104 3.98 -7.53 11.09
C SER A 104 5.49 -7.29 11.21
N ALA A 105 5.83 -6.10 11.67
CA ALA A 105 7.22 -5.67 11.87
C ALA A 105 7.94 -6.42 13.01
N ASN A 106 7.22 -7.20 13.82
CA ASN A 106 7.80 -8.07 14.85
C ASN A 106 8.19 -9.46 14.31
N SER A 107 7.83 -9.78 13.06
CA SER A 107 8.21 -11.02 12.40
C SER A 107 9.66 -10.98 11.90
N ASN A 108 10.29 -12.14 11.80
CA ASN A 108 11.64 -12.29 11.23
C ASN A 108 11.63 -12.45 9.70
N SER A 109 10.46 -12.54 9.07
CA SER A 109 10.35 -12.63 7.61
C SER A 109 10.84 -11.33 6.96
N THR A 110 11.64 -11.43 5.90
CA THR A 110 12.11 -10.28 5.11
C THR A 110 11.32 -10.10 3.82
N SER A 111 10.62 -11.15 3.39
CA SER A 111 9.86 -11.21 2.15
C SER A 111 8.73 -12.22 2.21
N LEU A 112 7.82 -12.13 1.25
CA LEU A 112 6.75 -13.07 0.99
C LEU A 112 6.78 -13.48 -0.49
N TRP A 113 6.99 -14.77 -0.74
CA TRP A 113 6.93 -15.37 -2.07
C TRP A 113 5.53 -15.89 -2.33
N VAL A 114 4.94 -15.50 -3.46
CA VAL A 114 3.55 -15.82 -3.79
C VAL A 114 3.48 -16.73 -5.01
N GLU A 115 2.89 -17.91 -4.82
CA GLU A 115 2.74 -18.91 -5.87
C GLU A 115 1.64 -18.57 -6.88
N GLN A 116 0.66 -17.76 -6.50
CA GLN A 116 -0.45 -17.40 -7.36
C GLN A 116 -0.22 -16.04 -8.06
N PRO A 117 -0.88 -15.80 -9.22
CA PRO A 117 -0.63 -14.61 -10.03
C PRO A 117 -1.16 -13.32 -9.40
N VAL A 118 -2.10 -13.40 -8.43
CA VAL A 118 -2.62 -12.20 -7.77
C VAL A 118 -2.29 -12.23 -6.28
N LEU A 119 -1.76 -11.13 -5.78
CA LEU A 119 -1.55 -10.85 -4.36
C LEU A 119 -2.43 -9.66 -3.95
N VAL A 120 -3.25 -9.85 -2.92
CA VAL A 120 -4.07 -8.80 -2.31
C VAL A 120 -3.56 -8.52 -0.91
N ILE A 121 -3.27 -7.25 -0.64
CA ILE A 121 -2.78 -6.77 0.65
C ILE A 121 -3.81 -5.83 1.21
N ARG A 122 -4.22 -6.06 2.46
CA ARG A 122 -5.25 -5.27 3.14
C ARG A 122 -4.68 -4.68 4.41
N LEU A 123 -4.88 -3.38 4.59
CA LEU A 123 -4.63 -2.69 5.84
C LEU A 123 -5.97 -2.30 6.45
N ALA A 124 -6.19 -2.64 7.71
CA ALA A 124 -7.35 -2.19 8.47
C ALA A 124 -6.94 -1.78 9.89
N LEU A 125 -6.96 -0.48 10.16
CA LEU A 125 -6.60 0.10 11.45
C LEU A 125 -7.78 0.88 12.02
N LYS A 126 -8.13 0.61 13.28
CA LYS A 126 -9.12 1.40 14.03
C LYS A 126 -8.51 2.65 14.64
N THR A 127 -7.24 2.55 15.07
CA THR A 127 -6.46 3.61 15.70
C THR A 127 -5.00 3.51 15.25
N SER A 128 -4.30 4.64 15.20
CA SER A 128 -2.84 4.70 14.99
C SER A 128 -2.05 4.55 16.30
N GLU A 129 -2.71 4.57 17.45
CA GLU A 129 -2.07 4.40 18.75
C GLU A 129 -1.62 2.96 18.97
N GLY A 130 -0.36 2.78 19.38
CA GLY A 130 0.13 1.44 19.74
C GLY A 130 0.37 0.49 18.55
N VAL A 131 0.08 0.88 17.31
CA VAL A 131 0.30 0.00 16.13
C VAL A 131 1.69 0.13 15.50
N ASN A 132 2.45 1.18 15.82
CA ASN A 132 3.77 1.44 15.20
C ASN A 132 4.94 1.10 16.14
N LEU A 133 5.95 0.38 15.66
CA LEU A 133 7.20 0.13 16.40
C LEU A 133 7.93 1.42 16.74
N ARG A 134 8.37 1.55 17.99
CA ARG A 134 9.19 2.68 18.43
C ARG A 134 10.65 2.36 18.11
N VAL A 135 11.28 3.16 17.26
CA VAL A 135 12.71 3.02 16.94
C VAL A 135 13.53 3.53 18.13
N ARG A 136 14.34 2.65 18.74
CA ARG A 136 14.98 2.93 20.04
C ARG A 136 16.21 3.83 19.93
N ASP A 137 16.96 3.76 18.84
CA ASP A 137 18.31 4.33 18.84
C ASP A 137 18.34 5.85 18.61
N HIS A 138 17.34 6.45 17.94
CA HIS A 138 17.35 7.89 17.58
C HIS A 138 16.02 8.63 17.84
N LEU A 139 15.05 8.01 18.55
CA LEU A 139 13.73 8.62 18.84
C LEU A 139 12.92 9.06 17.59
N LEU A 140 13.16 8.47 16.41
CA LEU A 140 12.38 8.78 15.22
C LEU A 140 11.01 8.08 15.31
N GLU A 141 9.93 8.87 15.35
CA GLU A 141 8.56 8.36 15.25
C GLU A 141 8.24 8.07 13.77
N VAL A 142 8.41 6.83 13.34
CA VAL A 142 8.06 6.38 11.97
C VAL A 142 6.75 5.61 11.99
N TYR A 143 5.87 5.91 11.05
CA TYR A 143 4.52 5.35 10.98
C TYR A 143 4.30 4.62 9.67
N GLY A 144 3.62 3.48 9.75
CA GLY A 144 3.13 2.75 8.58
C GLY A 144 4.19 1.91 7.89
N PHE A 145 4.16 1.89 6.56
CA PHE A 145 5.13 1.13 5.76
C PHE A 145 5.37 1.77 4.39
N ASN A 146 6.50 1.42 3.79
CA ASN A 146 6.79 1.51 2.37
C ASN A 146 7.43 0.17 1.96
N MET A 147 6.73 -0.61 1.14
CA MET A 147 7.14 -1.96 0.74
C MET A 147 7.35 -2.03 -0.77
N THR A 148 8.31 -2.86 -1.18
CA THR A 148 8.67 -3.03 -2.59
C THR A 148 8.18 -4.39 -3.09
N TYR A 149 7.70 -4.47 -4.31
CA TYR A 149 7.34 -5.73 -4.95
C TYR A 149 8.09 -5.90 -6.29
N GLU A 150 8.28 -7.16 -6.67
CA GLU A 150 8.92 -7.56 -7.91
C GLU A 150 8.19 -8.77 -8.51
N MET A 151 7.99 -8.74 -9.82
CA MET A 151 7.53 -9.88 -10.60
C MET A 151 8.72 -10.64 -11.16
N THR A 152 8.92 -11.86 -10.73
CA THR A 152 10.09 -12.67 -11.10
C THR A 152 9.69 -13.97 -11.77
N VAL A 153 10.63 -14.61 -12.47
CA VAL A 153 10.42 -15.97 -12.98
C VAL A 153 10.45 -16.97 -11.82
N PRO A 154 9.63 -18.05 -11.85
CA PRO A 154 9.57 -19.02 -10.76
C PRO A 154 10.94 -19.58 -10.34
N GLU A 155 11.85 -19.75 -11.30
CA GLU A 155 13.17 -20.38 -11.08
C GLU A 155 14.17 -19.45 -10.38
N ALA A 156 13.96 -18.14 -10.42
CA ALA A 156 14.88 -17.16 -9.84
C ALA A 156 14.77 -17.09 -8.31
N GLY A 157 13.60 -17.43 -7.75
CA GLY A 157 13.33 -17.32 -6.32
C GLY A 157 13.37 -15.88 -5.77
N PRO A 158 13.19 -15.70 -4.44
CA PRO A 158 13.37 -14.40 -3.79
C PRO A 158 14.83 -13.95 -3.82
N ARG A 159 15.06 -12.64 -3.86
CA ARG A 159 16.40 -12.06 -3.68
C ARG A 159 17.00 -12.42 -2.31
N ARG A 160 18.28 -12.80 -2.29
CA ARG A 160 19.00 -13.23 -1.07
C ARG A 160 19.52 -12.07 -0.21
N ASP A 161 19.61 -10.88 -0.80
CA ASP A 161 19.97 -9.61 -0.18
C ASP A 161 18.74 -8.86 0.39
N ALA A 162 17.55 -9.45 0.30
CA ALA A 162 16.34 -8.92 0.93
C ALA A 162 16.48 -8.90 2.46
N CYS A 163 16.35 -7.71 3.02
CA CYS A 163 16.74 -7.44 4.39
C CYS A 163 15.61 -6.68 5.10
N HIS A 164 15.21 -7.17 6.28
CA HIS A 164 14.15 -6.56 7.10
C HIS A 164 14.70 -5.39 7.93
N MET A 165 13.83 -4.55 8.49
CA MET A 165 14.18 -3.39 9.32
C MET A 165 15.11 -3.73 10.51
N ALA A 166 15.07 -4.97 11.01
CA ALA A 166 15.99 -5.44 12.06
C ALA A 166 17.40 -5.82 11.56
N ALA A 167 17.56 -6.11 10.27
CA ALA A 167 18.81 -6.57 9.65
C ALA A 167 19.50 -5.47 8.82
N CYS A 168 18.76 -4.43 8.41
CA CYS A 168 19.29 -3.31 7.65
C CYS A 168 19.34 -2.09 8.56
N SER A 169 20.52 -1.46 8.62
CA SER A 169 20.75 -0.18 9.31
C SER A 169 19.49 0.67 9.21
N TYR A 170 18.96 1.09 10.36
CA TYR A 170 17.73 1.89 10.52
C TYR A 170 17.67 3.16 9.64
N THR A 171 18.73 3.46 8.91
CA THR A 171 18.91 4.53 7.92
C THR A 171 18.32 4.24 6.52
N GLY A 172 17.76 3.05 6.25
CA GLY A 172 16.97 2.83 5.02
C GLY A 172 17.75 2.77 3.69
N ASN A 173 19.07 2.56 3.75
CA ASN A 173 19.96 2.74 2.59
C ASN A 173 20.06 1.57 1.60
N TYR A 174 19.08 0.67 1.49
CA TYR A 174 19.22 -0.38 0.46
C TYR A 174 18.02 -0.67 -0.44
N LEU A 175 16.84 -0.09 -0.24
CA LEU A 175 15.72 -0.34 -1.17
C LEU A 175 14.78 0.85 -1.41
N ALA A 176 15.09 2.05 -0.89
CA ALA A 176 14.22 3.22 -1.02
C ALA A 176 14.79 4.39 -1.83
N SER A 177 16.07 4.42 -2.20
CA SER A 177 16.65 5.64 -2.83
C SER A 177 17.39 5.42 -4.15
N ASP A 178 18.36 4.51 -4.27
CA ASP A 178 19.39 4.77 -5.30
C ASP A 178 19.40 3.88 -6.55
N ASP A 179 18.71 2.74 -6.61
CA ASP A 179 18.91 1.78 -7.73
C ASP A 179 17.66 1.43 -8.55
N PHE A 180 16.60 2.23 -8.54
CA PHE A 180 15.40 1.97 -9.35
C PHE A 180 15.14 2.98 -10.48
N ARG A 181 16.21 3.54 -11.06
CA ARG A 181 16.15 4.12 -12.41
C ARG A 181 16.19 3.05 -13.49
#